data_AF-A0A356B2V6-F1
#
_entry.id   AF-A0A356B2V6-F1
#
_cell.length_a   1.000
_cell.length_b   1.000
_cell.length_c   1.000
_cell.angle_alpha   90.00
_cell.angle_beta   90.00
_cell.angle_gamma   90.00
#
_symmetry.space_group_name_H-M   'P 1'
#
loop_
_entity.id
_entity.type
_entity.pdbx_description
1 polymer ?
#
loop_
_entity_poly.entity_id
_entity_poly.type
_entity_poly.pdbx_seq_one_letter_code
_entity_poly.pdbx_strand_id
1 'polypeptide(L)' 'TGVIAGGAVRAVIELAGIKDIKTKSLGSNNRNNLVNATIVALAQLKNAEEVAKLRGKAIEEITG' A
#
# COMPACT_ATOMS: atom_id res chain seq x y z
N THR A 1 -14.61 5.14 6.85
CA THR A 1 -13.86 4.91 5.58
C THR A 1 -13.73 3.41 5.34
N GLY A 2 -13.37 2.98 4.13
CA GLY A 2 -13.46 1.58 3.67
C GLY A 2 -12.57 1.31 2.47
N VAL A 3 -12.66 0.11 1.88
CA VAL A 3 -11.82 -0.29 0.74
C VAL A 3 -12.36 0.22 -0.59
N ILE A 4 -11.73 1.25 -1.15
CA ILE A 4 -12.04 1.80 -2.48
C ILE A 4 -10.95 1.33 -3.46
N ALA A 5 -11.22 0.21 -4.11
CA ALA A 5 -10.28 -0.43 -5.03
C ALA A 5 -11.00 -1.16 -6.18
N GLY A 6 -10.30 -1.34 -7.30
CA GLY A 6 -10.76 -2.19 -8.40
C GLY A 6 -10.77 -3.67 -8.00
N GLY A 7 -11.59 -4.51 -8.64
CA GLY A 7 -11.88 -5.87 -8.16
C GLY A 7 -10.66 -6.75 -7.88
N ALA A 8 -9.66 -6.77 -8.77
CA ALA A 8 -8.43 -7.55 -8.58
C ALA A 8 -7.61 -7.07 -7.36
N VAL A 9 -7.49 -5.75 -7.20
CA VAL A 9 -6.77 -5.14 -6.08
C VAL A 9 -7.54 -5.33 -4.77
N ARG A 10 -8.87 -5.14 -4.80
CA ARG A 10 -9.76 -5.30 -3.64
C ARG A 10 -9.61 -6.69 -3.00
N ALA A 11 -9.62 -7.75 -3.81
CA ALA A 11 -9.45 -9.11 -3.28
C ALA A 11 -8.14 -9.28 -2.49
N VAL A 12 -7.03 -8.72 -2.98
CA VAL A 12 -5.73 -8.78 -2.29
C VAL A 12 -5.76 -7.95 -1.01
N ILE A 13 -6.28 -6.73 -1.07
CA ILE A 13 -6.35 -5.79 0.06
C ILE A 13 -7.23 -6.34 1.20
N GLU A 14 -8.38 -6.92 0.87
CA GLU A 14 -9.30 -7.52 1.84
C GLU A 14 -8.64 -8.73 2.53
N LEU A 15 -7.97 -9.60 1.78
CA LEU A 15 -7.22 -10.73 2.34
C LEU A 15 -6.02 -10.28 3.18
N ALA A 16 -5.40 -9.16 2.85
CA ALA A 16 -4.33 -8.55 3.65
C ALA A 16 -4.84 -7.92 4.95
N GLY A 17 -6.17 -7.86 5.17
CA GLY A 17 -6.77 -7.31 6.39
C GLY A 17 -6.80 -5.78 6.45
N ILE A 18 -6.56 -5.11 5.32
CA ILE A 18 -6.55 -3.64 5.23
C ILE A 18 -7.99 -3.14 5.16
N LYS A 19 -8.38 -2.36 6.17
CA LYS A 19 -9.77 -1.88 6.32
C LYS A 19 -10.04 -0.57 5.59
N ASP A 20 -9.03 0.25 5.38
CA ASP A 20 -9.15 1.58 4.81
C ASP A 20 -8.03 1.86 3.81
N ILE A 21 -8.40 1.99 2.53
CA ILE A 21 -7.45 2.34 1.48
C ILE A 21 -8.20 2.91 0.27
N LYS A 22 -7.53 3.85 -0.42
CA LYS A 22 -7.94 4.34 -1.74
C LYS A 22 -6.88 3.94 -2.75
N THR A 23 -7.28 3.27 -3.82
CA THR A 23 -6.36 2.85 -4.87
C THR A 23 -6.86 3.31 -6.23
N LYS A 24 -5.91 3.51 -7.15
CA LYS A 24 -6.19 3.72 -8.56
C LYS A 24 -5.20 2.92 -9.38
N SER A 25 -5.71 2.04 -10.22
CA SER A 25 -4.93 1.36 -11.24
C SER A 25 -4.67 2.31 -12.41
N LEU A 26 -3.40 2.48 -12.76
CA LEU A 26 -2.94 3.28 -13.89
C LEU A 26 -2.20 2.36 -14.88
N GLY A 27 -2.38 2.59 -16.18
CA GLY A 27 -1.79 1.77 -17.23
C GLY A 27 -2.63 0.54 -17.58
N SER A 28 -2.02 -0.65 -17.56
CA SER A 28 -2.67 -1.90 -17.96
C SER A 28 -3.76 -2.35 -16.98
N ASN A 29 -4.90 -2.80 -17.51
CA ASN A 29 -6.01 -3.35 -16.74
C ASN A 29 -5.99 -4.89 -16.66
N ASN A 30 -4.88 -5.54 -17.02
CA ASN A 30 -4.74 -6.99 -16.90
C ASN A 30 -4.77 -7.40 -15.41
N ARG A 31 -5.71 -8.28 -15.05
CA ARG A 31 -5.97 -8.69 -13.65
C ARG A 31 -4.76 -9.35 -12.99
N ASN A 32 -4.03 -10.21 -13.70
CA ASN A 32 -2.87 -10.89 -13.14
C ASN A 32 -1.76 -9.89 -12.80
N ASN A 33 -1.53 -8.93 -13.68
CA ASN A 33 -0.54 -7.88 -13.45
C ASN A 33 -0.95 -6.97 -12.29
N LEU A 34 -2.25 -6.66 -12.16
CA LEU A 34 -2.77 -5.88 -11.03
C LEU A 34 -2.56 -6.57 -9.69
N VAL A 35 -2.82 -7.89 -9.61
CA VAL A 35 -2.56 -8.68 -8.39
C VAL A 35 -1.07 -8.65 -8.05
N ASN A 36 -0.20 -8.96 -9.01
CA ASN A 36 1.25 -8.95 -8.81
C ASN A 36 1.77 -7.57 -8.39
N ALA A 37 1.31 -6.51 -9.06
CA ALA A 37 1.67 -5.14 -8.72
C ALA A 37 1.22 -4.75 -7.31
N THR A 38 0.04 -5.22 -6.87
CA THR A 38 -0.46 -4.97 -5.52
C THR A 38 0.42 -5.65 -4.47
N ILE A 39 0.83 -6.89 -4.70
CA ILE A 39 1.72 -7.63 -3.79
C ILE A 39 3.08 -6.91 -3.69
N VAL A 40 3.66 -6.51 -4.82
CA VAL A 40 4.92 -5.76 -4.85
C VAL A 40 4.79 -4.42 -4.12
N ALA A 41 3.68 -3.69 -4.31
CA ALA A 41 3.45 -2.42 -3.64
C ALA A 41 3.38 -2.58 -2.11
N LEU A 42 2.69 -3.62 -1.62
CA LEU A 42 2.61 -3.90 -0.18
C LEU A 42 3.96 -4.27 0.41
N ALA A 43 4.78 -5.04 -0.32
CA ALA A 43 6.12 -5.42 0.12
C ALA A 43 7.11 -4.24 0.20
N GLN A 44 6.83 -3.13 -0.49
CA GLN A 44 7.67 -1.92 -0.49
C GLN A 44 7.30 -0.91 0.59
N LEU A 45 6.23 -1.14 1.36
CA LEU A 45 5.84 -0.28 2.45
C LEU A 45 6.94 -0.25 3.52
N LYS A 46 7.20 0.94 4.05
CA LYS A 46 8.20 1.16 5.11
C LYS A 46 7.52 1.69 6.34
N ASN A 47 8.01 1.27 7.50
CA ASN A 47 7.54 1.77 8.78
C ASN A 47 8.10 3.16 9.06
N ALA A 48 7.36 3.99 9.81
CA ALA A 48 7.82 5.34 10.18
C ALA A 48 9.19 5.31 10.90
N GLU A 49 9.42 4.31 11.74
CA GLU A 49 10.70 4.09 12.44
C GLU A 49 11.87 3.81 11.50
N GLU A 50 11.63 2.99 10.46
CA GLU A 50 12.66 2.67 9.46
C GLU A 50 13.04 3.92 8.68
N VAL A 51 12.04 4.74 8.33
CA VAL A 51 12.27 6.01 7.63
C VAL A 51 13.00 7.01 8.54
N ALA A 52 12.68 7.04 9.84
CA ALA A 52 13.34 7.89 10.84
C ALA A 52 14.83 7.56 10.96
N LYS A 53 15.15 6.27 11.09
CA LYS A 53 16.54 5.78 11.12
C LYS A 53 17.30 6.10 9.84
N LEU A 54 16.67 5.88 8.68
CA LEU A 54 17.29 6.18 7.38
C LEU A 54 17.57 7.68 7.18
N ARG A 55 16.74 8.55 7.76
CA ARG A 55 16.86 10.01 7.64
C ARG A 55 17.60 10.69 8.79
N GLY A 56 17.94 9.95 9.85
CA GLY A 56 18.60 10.49 11.04
C GLY A 56 17.75 11.50 11.83
N LYS A 57 16.43 11.34 11.81
CA LYS A 57 15.46 12.25 12.45
C LYS A 57 14.70 11.57 13.56
N ALA A 58 14.10 12.35 14.46
CA ALA A 58 13.18 11.83 15.45
C ALA A 58 11.89 11.32 14.77
N ILE A 59 11.26 10.29 15.35
CA ILE A 59 10.02 9.69 14.81
C ILE A 59 8.90 10.75 14.74
N GLU A 60 8.83 11.61 15.75
CA GLU A 60 7.86 12.69 15.88
C GLU A 60 7.93 13.68 14.70
N GLU A 61 9.12 13.93 14.13
CA GLU A 61 9.28 14.79 12.95
C GLU A 61 8.82 14.13 11.65
N ILE A 62 8.62 12.80 11.65
CA ILE A 62 8.18 12.03 10.47
C ILE A 62 6.67 11.75 10.52
N THR A 63 6.13 11.56 11.71
CA THR A 63 4.69 11.37 11.93
C THR A 63 3.92 12.67 12.16
N GLY A 64 4.64 13.80 12.25
CA GLY A 64 4.11 15.14 12.50
C GLY A 64 3.13 15.66 11.45
#